data_AF-A0A920QX74-F1
#
_entry.id   AF-A0A920QX74-F1
#
_cell.length_a   1.000
_cell.length_b   1.000
_cell.length_c   1.000
_cell.angle_alpha   90.00
_cell.angle_beta   90.00
_cell.angle_gamma   90.00
#
_symmetry.space_group_name_H-M   'P 1'
#
loop_
_entity.id
_entity.type
_entity.pdbx_description
1 polymer ?
#
loop_
_entity_poly.entity_id
_entity_poly.type
_entity_poly.pdbx_seq_one_letter_code
_entity_poly.pdbx_strand_id
1 'polypeptide(L)'
;MESLEFGFGDYYQAFDKWLDMYYLAIEAIICLTWSNHLARNTAIILFLFRLTGIGLFEITGEQFRKLIFFFPNLFENFFLYYIICERFFPRLIPTRIRTLTLVLVILYIPKFGQEYLLHFTEAKPWQWIKGNLL
;
A
#
# COMPACT_ATOMS: atom_id res chain seq x y z
N MET A 1 -12.10 -14.65 38.88
CA MET A 1 -12.60 -14.18 37.58
C MET A 1 -11.43 -14.23 36.63
N GLU A 2 -11.28 -15.38 35.98
CA GLU A 2 -10.22 -15.68 35.01
C GLU A 2 -10.28 -14.71 33.84
N SER A 3 -9.11 -14.18 33.50
CA SER A 3 -8.84 -13.30 32.38
C SER A 3 -9.19 -13.99 31.05
N LEU A 4 -10.25 -13.51 30.42
CA LEU A 4 -10.59 -13.77 29.01
C LEU A 4 -9.57 -13.10 28.07
N GLU A 5 -8.29 -13.48 28.17
CA GLU A 5 -7.25 -13.18 27.17
C GLU A 5 -7.21 -14.28 26.09
N PHE A 6 -8.39 -14.76 25.66
CA PHE A 6 -8.48 -15.73 24.58
C PHE A 6 -8.71 -15.00 23.25
N GLY A 7 -7.61 -14.71 22.55
CA GLY A 7 -7.54 -14.94 21.10
C GLY A 7 -8.42 -14.09 20.16
N PHE A 8 -8.70 -12.82 20.44
CA PHE A 8 -9.28 -11.95 19.39
C PHE A 8 -8.23 -11.30 18.49
N GLY A 9 -7.02 -11.00 19.00
CA GLY A 9 -5.97 -10.30 18.24
C GLY A 9 -5.56 -11.02 16.94
N ASP A 10 -5.31 -12.33 17.02
CA ASP A 10 -4.87 -13.12 15.86
C ASP A 10 -5.97 -13.28 14.80
N TYR A 11 -7.23 -13.42 15.22
CA TYR A 11 -8.36 -13.51 14.29
C TYR A 11 -8.64 -12.17 13.61
N TYR A 12 -8.54 -11.05 14.33
CA TYR A 12 -8.66 -9.71 13.73
C TYR A 12 -7.52 -9.43 12.75
N GLN A 13 -6.28 -9.78 13.10
CA GLN A 13 -5.13 -9.58 12.23
C GLN A 13 -5.21 -10.44 10.95
N ALA A 14 -5.62 -11.70 11.07
CA ALA A 14 -5.85 -12.56 9.92
C ALA A 14 -6.99 -12.02 9.05
N PHE A 15 -8.11 -11.64 9.65
CA PHE A 15 -9.27 -11.09 8.94
C PHE A 15 -8.94 -9.79 8.20
N ASP A 16 -8.21 -8.87 8.83
CA ASP A 16 -7.73 -7.62 8.21
C ASP A 16 -6.82 -7.90 7.00
N LYS A 17 -5.90 -8.87 7.09
CA LYS A 17 -5.05 -9.31 5.96
C LYS A 17 -5.88 -9.83 4.78
N TRP A 18 -6.92 -10.63 5.04
CA TRP A 18 -7.81 -11.14 3.99
C TRP A 18 -8.61 -10.02 3.32
N LEU A 19 -9.06 -9.04 4.10
CA LEU A 19 -9.79 -7.88 3.60
C LEU A 19 -8.93 -7.01 2.69
N ASP A 20 -7.66 -6.75 3.07
CA ASP A 20 -6.69 -6.04 2.23
C ASP A 20 -6.48 -6.77 0.88
N MET A 21 -6.33 -8.10 0.92
CA MET A 21 -6.15 -8.90 -0.30
C MET A 21 -7.39 -8.91 -1.21
N TYR A 22 -8.59 -8.95 -0.62
CA TYR A 22 -9.85 -8.88 -1.38
C TYR A 22 -10.04 -7.51 -2.04
N TYR A 23 -9.71 -6.44 -1.32
CA TYR A 23 -9.77 -5.07 -1.86
C TYR A 23 -8.84 -4.91 -3.06
N LEU A 24 -7.57 -5.33 -2.92
CA LEU A 24 -6.59 -5.25 -4.01
C LEU A 24 -7.00 -6.08 -5.23
N ALA A 25 -7.64 -7.23 -5.03
CA ALA A 25 -8.13 -8.05 -6.11
C ALA A 25 -9.26 -7.34 -6.90
N ILE A 26 -10.17 -6.65 -6.21
CA ILE A 26 -11.22 -5.85 -6.87
C ILE A 26 -10.61 -4.70 -7.67
N GLU A 27 -9.67 -3.97 -7.08
CA GLU A 27 -8.96 -2.89 -7.77
C GLU A 27 -8.26 -3.40 -9.03
N ALA A 28 -7.63 -4.58 -8.96
CA ALA A 28 -6.98 -5.20 -10.11
C ALA A 28 -7.97 -5.54 -11.23
N ILE A 29 -9.17 -6.02 -10.89
CA ILE A 29 -10.24 -6.24 -11.87
C ILE A 29 -10.68 -4.91 -12.50
N ILE A 30 -10.83 -3.85 -11.71
CA ILE A 30 -11.18 -2.52 -12.22
C ILE A 30 -10.09 -2.01 -13.18
N CYS A 31 -8.82 -2.21 -12.88
CA CYS A 31 -7.71 -1.83 -13.76
C CYS A 31 -7.82 -2.44 -15.17
N LEU A 32 -8.38 -3.66 -15.29
CA LEU A 32 -8.55 -4.33 -16.59
C LEU A 32 -9.51 -3.58 -17.51
N THR A 33 -10.45 -2.83 -16.94
CA THR A 33 -11.46 -2.05 -17.67
C THR A 33 -10.93 -0.72 -18.20
N TRP A 34 -9.72 -0.31 -17.80
CA TRP A 34 -9.14 0.96 -18.22
C TRP A 34 -8.80 0.98 -19.73
N SER A 35 -9.18 2.08 -20.38
CA SER A 35 -8.92 2.31 -21.82
C SER A 35 -7.44 2.52 -22.14
N ASN A 36 -6.68 3.07 -21.18
CA ASN A 36 -5.25 3.32 -21.35
C ASN A 36 -4.43 2.04 -21.08
N HIS A 37 -3.95 1.41 -22.16
CA HIS A 37 -3.13 0.19 -22.09
C HIS A 37 -1.87 0.35 -21.24
N LEU A 38 -1.25 1.53 -21.22
CA LEU A 38 -0.01 1.78 -20.48
C LEU A 38 -0.30 1.83 -18.98
N ALA A 39 -1.35 2.55 -18.57
CA ALA A 39 -1.78 2.59 -17.18
C ALA A 39 -2.25 1.22 -16.69
N ARG A 40 -3.03 0.49 -17.50
CA ARG A 40 -3.50 -0.86 -17.21
C ARG A 40 -2.35 -1.83 -16.98
N ASN A 41 -1.41 -1.91 -17.92
CA ASN A 41 -0.28 -2.84 -17.80
C ASN A 41 0.56 -2.52 -16.58
N THR A 42 0.76 -1.24 -16.28
CA THR A 42 1.49 -0.80 -15.09
C THR A 42 0.77 -1.20 -13.81
N ALA A 43 -0.54 -1.00 -13.74
CA ALA A 43 -1.33 -1.39 -12.58
C ALA A 43 -1.28 -2.90 -12.34
N ILE A 44 -1.39 -3.72 -13.40
CA ILE A 44 -1.26 -5.18 -13.30
C ILE A 44 0.15 -5.58 -12.83
N ILE A 45 1.20 -4.95 -13.38
CA ILE A 45 2.58 -5.21 -12.95
C ILE A 45 2.74 -4.87 -11.47
N LEU A 46 2.24 -3.71 -11.02
CA LEU A 46 2.28 -3.29 -9.62
C LEU A 46 1.49 -4.23 -8.70
N PHE A 47 0.35 -4.75 -9.16
CA PHE A 47 -0.45 -5.73 -8.45
C PHE A 47 0.29 -7.08 -8.31
N LEU A 48 0.86 -7.60 -9.39
CA LEU A 48 1.69 -8.82 -9.36
C LEU A 48 2.92 -8.64 -8.46
N PHE A 49 3.53 -7.46 -8.50
CA PHE A 49 4.65 -7.08 -7.64
C PHE A 49 4.23 -7.09 -6.17
N ARG A 50 3.03 -6.56 -5.84
CA ARG A 50 2.44 -6.61 -4.49
C ARG A 50 2.17 -8.03 -4.03
N LEU A 51 1.57 -8.89 -4.87
CA LEU A 51 1.33 -10.31 -4.55
C LEU A 51 2.64 -11.06 -4.29
N THR A 52 3.67 -10.80 -5.09
CA THR A 52 5.00 -11.38 -4.88
C THR A 52 5.57 -10.94 -3.53
N GLY A 53 5.43 -9.67 -3.17
CA GLY A 53 5.84 -9.15 -1.85
C GLY A 53 5.11 -9.83 -0.68
N ILE A 54 3.80 -10.07 -0.81
CA ILE A 54 2.99 -10.79 0.19
C ILE A 54 3.46 -12.25 0.31
N GLY A 55 3.64 -12.95 -0.81
CA GLY A 55 4.10 -14.35 -0.81
C GLY A 55 5.51 -14.50 -0.24
N LEU A 56 6.43 -13.60 -0.58
CA LEU A 56 7.78 -13.58 -0.03
C LEU A 56 7.78 -13.32 1.48
N PHE A 57 6.90 -12.46 1.99
CA PHE A 57 6.75 -12.24 3.42
C PHE A 57 6.27 -13.50 4.15
N GLU A 58 5.32 -14.22 3.57
CA GLU A 58 4.79 -15.47 4.15
C GLU A 58 5.86 -16.56 4.23
N ILE A 59 6.76 -16.62 3.25
CA ILE A 59 7.87 -17.59 3.21
C ILE A 59 9.04 -17.18 4.11
N THR A 60 9.38 -15.89 4.17
CA THR A 60 10.63 -15.42 4.80
C THR A 60 10.43 -14.97 6.26
N GLY A 61 9.18 -14.81 6.71
CA GLY A 61 8.85 -14.42 8.09
C GLY A 61 9.24 -12.98 8.46
N GLU A 62 9.04 -12.60 9.73
CA GLU A 62 9.20 -11.23 10.27
C GLU A 62 10.56 -10.55 9.98
N GLN A 63 11.58 -11.32 9.59
CA GLN A 63 12.93 -10.86 9.25
C GLN A 63 12.97 -9.87 8.08
N PHE A 64 11.99 -9.93 7.17
CA PHE A 64 11.92 -9.07 5.98
C PHE A 64 10.79 -8.01 6.02
N ARG A 65 10.37 -7.59 7.23
CA ARG A 65 9.44 -6.45 7.40
C ARG A 65 9.85 -5.21 6.58
N LYS A 66 11.16 -4.99 6.40
CA LYS A 66 11.73 -3.89 5.60
C LYS A 66 11.43 -3.99 4.09
N LEU A 67 11.16 -5.19 3.56
CA LEU A 67 10.84 -5.40 2.14
C LEU A 67 9.38 -5.04 1.84
N ILE A 68 8.43 -5.35 2.74
CA ILE A 68 7.04 -4.82 2.69
C ILE A 68 7.04 -3.29 2.71
N PHE A 69 7.99 -2.75 3.44
CA PHE A 69 8.20 -1.32 3.65
C PHE A 69 8.71 -0.64 2.36
N PHE A 70 9.60 -1.29 1.61
CA PHE A 70 9.98 -0.87 0.25
C PHE A 70 8.89 -1.11 -0.81
N PHE A 71 7.91 -1.97 -0.50
CA PHE A 71 6.71 -2.28 -1.29
C PHE A 71 5.44 -1.74 -0.60
N PRO A 72 5.42 -0.46 -0.20
CA PRO A 72 4.18 0.09 0.33
C PRO A 72 3.15 0.03 -0.81
N ASN A 73 1.85 0.06 -0.51
CA ASN A 73 0.79 -0.20 -1.50
C ASN A 73 0.79 0.85 -2.65
N LEU A 74 1.75 0.73 -3.57
CA LEU A 74 2.04 1.66 -4.65
C LEU A 74 1.04 1.42 -5.77
N PHE A 75 0.59 0.17 -5.89
CA PHE A 75 -0.58 -0.22 -6.66
C PHE A 75 -1.81 0.59 -6.24
N GLU A 76 -2.23 0.51 -4.96
CA GLU A 76 -3.39 1.25 -4.45
C GLU A 76 -3.25 2.76 -4.65
N ASN A 77 -2.08 3.34 -4.32
CA ASN A 77 -1.83 4.76 -4.55
C ASN A 77 -1.96 5.15 -6.03
N PHE A 78 -1.42 4.32 -6.92
CA PHE A 78 -1.49 4.53 -8.35
C PHE A 78 -2.92 4.35 -8.87
N PHE A 79 -3.65 3.39 -8.33
CA PHE A 79 -5.06 3.14 -8.62
C PHE A 79 -5.93 4.35 -8.26
N LEU A 80 -5.82 4.84 -7.03
CA LEU A 80 -6.52 6.05 -6.58
C LEU A 80 -6.14 7.27 -7.42
N TYR A 81 -4.86 7.48 -7.70
CA TYR A 81 -4.41 8.56 -8.59
C TYR A 81 -5.08 8.46 -9.97
N TYR A 82 -5.11 7.27 -10.57
CA TYR A 82 -5.68 7.07 -11.89
C TYR A 82 -7.20 7.34 -11.89
N ILE A 83 -7.95 6.81 -10.92
CA ILE A 83 -9.40 7.06 -10.81
C ILE A 83 -9.69 8.55 -10.60
N ILE A 84 -8.92 9.22 -9.74
CA ILE A 84 -9.09 10.66 -9.52
C ILE A 84 -8.82 11.44 -10.81
N CYS A 85 -7.76 11.09 -11.54
CA CYS A 85 -7.46 11.71 -12.83
C CYS A 85 -8.55 11.41 -13.87
N GLU A 86 -9.01 10.17 -13.99
CA GLU A 86 -10.06 9.80 -14.92
C GLU A 86 -11.37 10.55 -14.63
N ARG A 87 -11.72 10.72 -13.36
CA ARG A 87 -12.98 11.35 -12.93
C ARG A 87 -12.94 12.88 -12.97
N PHE A 88 -11.85 13.50 -12.52
CA PHE A 88 -11.78 14.95 -12.32
C PHE A 88 -10.87 15.67 -13.31
N PHE A 89 -9.79 15.02 -13.77
CA PHE A 89 -8.75 15.66 -14.58
C PHE A 89 -8.20 14.71 -15.66
N PRO A 90 -8.98 14.34 -16.69
CA PRO A 90 -8.58 13.33 -17.67
C PRO A 90 -7.32 13.73 -18.46
N ARG A 91 -6.98 15.02 -18.48
CA ARG A 91 -5.74 15.56 -19.07
C ARG A 91 -4.46 15.15 -18.32
N LEU A 92 -4.57 14.77 -17.05
CA LEU A 92 -3.44 14.35 -16.20
C LEU A 92 -3.16 12.83 -16.28
N ILE A 93 -3.95 12.09 -17.07
CA ILE A 93 -3.72 10.67 -17.29
C ILE A 93 -2.37 10.48 -18.01
N PRO A 94 -1.44 9.70 -17.44
CA PRO A 94 -0.15 9.47 -18.08
C PRO A 94 -0.33 8.65 -19.36
N THR A 95 -0.07 9.28 -20.51
CA THR A 95 -0.10 8.62 -21.83
C THR A 95 1.28 8.15 -22.28
N ARG A 96 2.35 8.61 -21.62
CA ARG A 96 3.74 8.29 -21.95
C ARG A 96 4.47 7.70 -20.75
N ILE A 97 5.36 6.74 -21.00
CA ILE A 97 6.11 6.03 -19.96
C ILE A 97 6.89 6.98 -19.05
N ARG A 98 7.46 8.07 -19.57
CA ARG A 98 8.20 9.07 -18.78
C ARG A 98 7.31 9.76 -17.75
N THR A 99 6.10 10.17 -18.16
CA THR A 99 5.11 10.80 -17.27
C THR A 99 4.61 9.82 -16.22
N LEU A 100 4.38 8.57 -16.63
CA LEU A 100 4.03 7.50 -15.70
C LEU A 100 5.12 7.28 -14.65
N THR A 101 6.38 7.12 -15.06
CA THR A 101 7.51 6.94 -14.13
C THR A 101 7.61 8.13 -13.17
N LEU A 102 7.43 9.36 -13.67
CA LEU A 102 7.44 10.56 -12.84
C LEU A 102 6.31 10.53 -11.80
N VAL A 103 5.09 10.18 -12.19
CA VAL A 103 3.95 10.01 -11.27
C VAL A 103 4.25 8.94 -10.21
N LEU A 104 4.78 7.79 -10.61
CA LEU A 104 5.13 6.71 -9.67
C LEU A 104 6.20 7.15 -8.68
N VAL A 105 7.23 7.87 -9.14
CA VAL A 105 8.28 8.43 -8.28
C VAL A 105 7.69 9.47 -7.31
N ILE A 106 6.82 10.38 -7.80
CA ILE A 106 6.13 11.35 -6.95
C ILE A 106 5.25 10.66 -5.90
N LEU A 107 4.55 9.58 -6.24
CA LEU A 107 3.73 8.82 -5.30
C LEU A 107 4.59 8.02 -4.30
N TYR A 108 5.81 7.67 -4.67
CA TYR A 108 6.73 6.91 -3.85
C TYR A 108 7.47 7.76 -2.81
N ILE A 109 7.89 8.99 -3.17
CA ILE A 109 8.68 9.89 -2.31
C ILE A 109 8.02 10.17 -0.93
N PRO A 110 6.72 10.55 -0.84
CA PRO A 110 6.08 10.80 0.44
C PRO A 110 6.04 9.57 1.35
N LYS A 111 5.85 8.40 0.73
CA LYS A 111 5.77 7.11 1.43
C LYS A 111 7.13 6.72 2.01
N PHE A 112 8.18 6.85 1.21
CA PHE A 112 9.56 6.65 1.65
C PHE A 112 9.95 7.63 2.77
N GLY A 113 9.51 8.89 2.68
CA GLY A 113 9.73 9.89 3.72
C GLY A 113 9.05 9.55 5.06
N GLN A 114 7.78 9.15 5.03
CA GLN A 114 7.03 8.73 6.22
C GLN A 114 7.73 7.57 6.95
N GLU A 115 8.24 6.63 6.17
CA GLU A 115 8.88 5.43 6.66
C GLU A 115 10.27 5.67 7.23
N TYR A 116 11.06 6.52 6.55
CA TYR A 116 12.32 7.01 7.07
C TYR A 116 12.13 7.72 8.42
N LEU A 117 11.08 8.54 8.55
CA LEU A 117 10.75 9.21 9.81
C LEU A 117 10.38 8.21 10.93
N LEU A 118 9.60 7.17 10.61
CA LEU A 118 9.19 6.15 11.59
C LEU A 118 10.36 5.26 12.05
N HIS A 119 11.31 4.97 11.17
CA HIS A 119 12.46 4.10 11.47
C HIS A 119 13.66 4.82 12.06
N PHE A 120 13.92 6.08 11.67
CA PHE A 120 15.09 6.82 12.15
C PHE A 120 14.80 7.64 13.41
N THR A 121 13.54 7.96 13.68
CA THR A 121 13.19 8.90 14.78
C THR A 121 12.56 8.22 15.99
N GLU A 122 12.08 6.96 15.91
CA GLU A 122 11.29 6.27 16.97
C GLU A 122 10.16 7.11 17.60
N ALA A 123 9.84 8.27 17.02
CA ALA A 123 8.91 9.24 17.55
C ALA A 123 7.51 8.82 17.13
N LYS A 124 6.96 7.83 17.82
CA LYS A 124 5.52 7.57 17.79
C LYS A 124 4.86 8.82 18.38
N PRO A 125 4.07 9.61 17.64
CA PRO A 125 3.40 10.79 18.18
C PRO A 125 2.51 10.46 19.38
N TRP A 126 2.07 9.19 19.44
CA TRP A 126 1.28 8.62 20.54
C TRP A 126 2.04 8.48 21.86
N GLN A 127 3.37 8.37 21.85
CA GLN A 127 4.18 8.42 23.06
C GLN A 127 4.22 9.84 23.65
N TRP A 128 4.30 10.87 22.79
CA TRP A 128 4.23 12.27 23.21
C TRP A 128 2.85 12.63 23.81
N ILE A 129 1.77 12.18 23.17
CA ILE A 129 0.41 12.39 23.71
C ILE A 129 0.21 11.66 25.03
N LYS A 130 0.67 10.41 25.16
CA LYS A 130 0.60 9.67 26.44
C LYS A 130 1.44 10.30 27.55
N GLY A 131 2.59 10.91 27.24
CA GLY A 131 3.49 11.48 28.25
C GLY A 131 3.10 12.89 28.72
N ASN A 132 2.18 13.57 28.04
CA ASN A 132 1.84 14.97 28.32
C ASN A 132 0.37 15.19 28.71
N LEU A 133 -0.51 14.20 28.50
CA LEU A 133 -1.96 14.29 28.76
C LEU A 133 -2.51 13.18 29.69
N LEU A 134 -1.72 12.17 30.06
CA LEU A 134 -2.02 11.18 31.11
C LEU A 134 -1.01 11.31 32.24
#